data_AF-A0A1W9UVQ5-F1
#
_entry.id   AF-A0A1W9UVQ5-F1
#
_cell.length_a   1.000
_cell.length_b   1.000
_cell.length_c   1.000
_cell.angle_alpha   90.00
_cell.angle_beta   90.00
_cell.angle_gamma   90.00
#
_symmetry.space_group_name_H-M   'P 1'
#
loop_
_entity.id
_entity.type
_entity.pdbx_description
1 polymer ?
#
loop_
_entity_poly.entity_id
_entity_poly.type
_entity_poly.pdbx_seq_one_letter_code
_entity_poly.pdbx_strand_id
1 'polypeptide(L)'
;QEALERVWQDVEDQTIDYGIMEGARDVAVIPVDIGWSDVGSWASLLDILPGDEDGNVITGRHLNIDTQDTLVYSPNRLVATIGLKNMIVVDTGDALLICPKDRAG
;
A
#
# COMPACT_ATOMS: atom_id res chain seq x y z
N GLN A 1 -3.90 -29.09 20.64
CA GLN A 1 -3.05 -27.92 20.30
C GLN A 1 -1.57 -28.35 20.17
N GLU A 2 -1.05 -29.19 21.07
CA GLU A 2 0.31 -29.80 20.98
C GLU A 2 0.70 -30.38 19.61
N ALA A 3 -0.20 -31.09 18.93
CA ALA A 3 0.13 -31.72 17.65
C ALA A 3 0.39 -30.70 16.54
N LEU A 4 -0.31 -29.56 16.54
CA LEU A 4 -0.12 -28.51 15.54
C LEU A 4 1.20 -27.78 15.79
N GLU A 5 1.47 -27.39 17.04
CA GLU A 5 2.72 -26.71 17.42
C GLU A 5 3.96 -27.56 17.11
N ARG A 6 3.86 -28.87 17.37
CA ARG A 6 4.94 -29.82 17.06
C ARG A 6 5.20 -29.93 15.56
N VAL A 7 4.14 -30.06 14.75
CA VAL A 7 4.29 -30.30 13.30
C VAL A 7 4.59 -29.01 12.54
N TRP A 8 4.11 -27.85 13.02
CA TRP A 8 4.33 -26.55 12.36
C TRP A 8 5.81 -26.20 12.23
N GLN A 9 6.65 -26.59 13.20
CA GLN A 9 8.10 -26.37 13.18
C GLN A 9 8.79 -27.12 12.02
N ASP A 10 8.22 -28.24 11.57
CA ASP A 10 8.79 -29.07 10.51
C ASP A 10 8.24 -28.68 9.12
N VAL A 11 7.33 -27.72 9.04
CA VAL A 11 6.76 -27.24 7.77
C VAL A 11 7.73 -26.24 7.13
N GLU A 12 8.06 -26.49 5.86
CA GLU A 12 8.85 -25.56 5.05
C GLU A 12 8.04 -24.29 4.74
N ASP A 13 8.63 -23.12 5.02
CA ASP A 13 8.01 -21.83 4.74
C ASP A 13 8.11 -21.51 3.23
N GLN A 14 6.99 -21.70 2.53
CA GLN A 14 6.86 -21.45 1.10
C GLN A 14 5.44 -20.98 0.76
N THR A 15 5.31 -20.17 -0.29
CA THR A 15 3.99 -19.71 -0.76
C THR A 15 3.24 -20.84 -1.44
N ILE A 16 1.91 -20.79 -1.38
CA ILE A 16 1.04 -21.76 -2.07
C ILE A 16 1.23 -21.66 -3.59
N ASP A 17 1.47 -20.44 -4.11
CA ASP A 17 1.74 -20.20 -5.52
C ASP A 17 2.91 -21.05 -6.03
N TYR A 18 4.04 -21.01 -5.32
CA TYR A 18 5.23 -21.78 -5.69
C TYR A 18 5.09 -23.27 -5.37
N GLY A 19 4.62 -23.60 -4.15
CA GLY A 19 4.57 -24.98 -3.66
C GLY A 19 3.52 -25.86 -4.35
N ILE A 20 2.48 -25.26 -4.93
CA ILE A 20 1.36 -25.99 -5.55
C ILE A 20 0.98 -25.41 -6.91
N MET A 21 0.67 -24.11 -6.99
CA MET A 21 -0.03 -23.56 -8.17
C MET A 21 0.81 -23.60 -9.44
N GLU A 22 2.10 -23.27 -9.37
CA GLU A 22 3.02 -23.31 -10.51
C GLU A 22 3.24 -24.73 -11.06
N GLY A 23 3.13 -25.76 -10.21
CA GLY A 23 3.28 -27.16 -10.57
C GLY A 23 1.98 -27.87 -10.95
N ALA A 24 0.82 -27.23 -10.76
CA ALA A 24 -0.48 -27.84 -10.96
C ALA A 24 -0.81 -28.00 -12.45
N ARG A 25 -1.40 -29.14 -12.83
CA ARG A 25 -1.73 -29.46 -14.23
C ARG A 25 -3.18 -29.12 -14.61
N ASP A 26 -4.09 -29.22 -13.65
CA ASP A 26 -5.52 -29.04 -13.87
C ASP A 26 -5.99 -27.71 -13.25
N VAL A 27 -5.63 -26.60 -13.90
CA VAL A 27 -5.93 -25.23 -13.42
C VAL A 27 -6.92 -24.55 -14.37
N ALA A 28 -7.91 -23.85 -13.81
CA ALA A 28 -8.81 -22.97 -14.54
C ALA A 28 -8.81 -21.57 -13.90
N VAL A 29 -8.96 -20.54 -14.73
CA VAL A 29 -9.00 -19.13 -14.29
C VAL A 29 -10.29 -18.49 -14.76
N ILE A 30 -10.92 -17.71 -13.88
CA ILE A 30 -12.09 -16.88 -14.23
C ILE A 30 -11.62 -15.42 -14.26
N PRO A 31 -11.67 -14.75 -15.43
CA PRO A 31 -11.34 -13.34 -15.50
C PRO A 31 -12.40 -12.53 -14.73
N VAL A 32 -11.95 -11.53 -13.99
CA VAL A 32 -12.82 -10.65 -13.21
C VAL A 32 -12.35 -9.21 -13.34
N ASP A 33 -13.32 -8.30 -13.48
CA ASP A 33 -13.09 -6.85 -13.42
C ASP A 33 -13.91 -6.28 -12.27
N ILE A 34 -13.27 -6.19 -11.10
CA ILE A 34 -13.89 -5.75 -9.83
C ILE A 34 -13.10 -4.61 -9.18
N GLY A 35 -12.13 -4.02 -9.87
CA GLY A 35 -11.26 -2.98 -9.30
C GLY A 35 -10.41 -3.46 -8.11
N TRP A 36 -9.96 -4.72 -8.13
CA TRP A 36 -9.15 -5.29 -7.05
C TRP A 36 -7.71 -4.73 -7.06
N SER A 37 -7.16 -4.52 -5.86
CA SER A 37 -5.77 -4.16 -5.58
C SER A 37 -5.35 -4.90 -4.30
N ASP A 38 -4.10 -5.38 -4.25
CA ASP A 38 -3.52 -6.04 -3.08
C ASP A 38 -3.10 -5.07 -1.97
N VAL A 39 -3.13 -3.76 -2.25
CA VAL A 39 -2.75 -2.67 -1.33
C VAL A 39 -1.45 -3.01 -0.58
N GLY A 40 -0.39 -3.27 -1.33
CA GLY A 40 0.91 -3.63 -0.77
C GLY A 40 1.78 -2.44 -0.35
N SER A 41 1.41 -1.23 -0.76
CA SER A 41 2.32 -0.08 -0.69
C SER A 41 1.61 1.26 -0.51
N TRP A 42 2.34 2.29 -0.05
CA TRP A 42 1.78 3.64 0.07
C TRP A 42 1.47 4.25 -1.29
N ALA A 43 2.24 3.91 -2.32
CA ALA A 43 1.91 4.29 -3.70
C ALA A 43 0.56 3.72 -4.14
N SER A 44 0.24 2.48 -3.75
CA SER A 44 -1.04 1.83 -4.09
C SER A 44 -2.24 2.59 -3.53
N LEU A 45 -2.11 3.17 -2.32
CA LEU A 45 -3.17 3.98 -1.72
C LEU A 45 -3.45 5.27 -2.50
N LEU A 46 -2.41 5.91 -3.04
CA LEU A 46 -2.57 7.09 -3.88
C LEU A 46 -3.31 6.78 -5.19
N ASP A 47 -3.16 5.57 -5.73
CA ASP A 47 -3.79 5.17 -7.00
C ASP A 47 -5.27 4.76 -6.84
N ILE A 48 -5.67 4.23 -5.68
CA ILE A 48 -7.02 3.69 -5.46
C ILE A 48 -7.96 4.65 -4.73
N LEU A 49 -7.41 5.60 -3.97
CA LEU A 49 -8.21 6.54 -3.19
C LEU A 49 -8.57 7.77 -4.03
N PRO A 50 -9.76 8.35 -3.81
CA PRO A 50 -10.13 9.58 -4.49
C PRO A 50 -9.23 10.73 -4.04
N GLY A 51 -8.59 11.38 -5.00
CA GLY A 51 -7.83 12.61 -4.78
C GLY A 51 -8.72 13.87 -4.82
N ASP A 52 -8.13 14.99 -4.42
CA ASP A 52 -8.67 16.33 -4.67
C ASP A 52 -8.49 16.77 -6.14
N GLU A 53 -8.80 18.03 -6.45
CA GLU A 53 -8.71 18.58 -7.82
C GLU A 53 -7.28 18.55 -8.40
N ASP A 54 -6.26 18.51 -7.54
CA ASP A 54 -4.84 18.46 -7.89
C ASP A 54 -4.27 17.02 -7.84
N GLY A 55 -5.14 16.02 -7.65
CA GLY A 55 -4.75 14.61 -7.57
C GLY A 55 -4.13 14.20 -6.24
N ASN A 56 -4.24 15.03 -5.19
CA ASN A 56 -3.71 14.69 -3.89
C ASN A 56 -4.68 13.84 -3.07
N VAL A 57 -4.17 12.80 -2.42
CA VAL A 57 -4.93 12.00 -1.47
C VAL A 57 -4.57 12.45 -0.06
N ILE A 58 -5.54 13.00 0.67
CA ILE A 58 -5.29 13.65 1.95
C ILE A 58 -6.08 12.97 3.07
N THR A 59 -5.38 12.55 4.12
CA THR A 59 -5.97 12.14 5.40
C THR A 59 -5.41 13.02 6.51
N GLY A 60 -6.26 13.87 7.09
CA GLY A 60 -5.89 14.78 8.17
C GLY A 60 -5.89 16.26 7.74
N ARG A 61 -5.13 17.09 8.46
CA ARG A 61 -5.06 18.53 8.16
C ARG A 61 -3.90 18.80 7.22
N HIS A 62 -4.19 19.42 6.09
CA HIS A 62 -3.21 19.77 5.06
C HIS A 62 -3.40 21.21 4.60
N LEU A 63 -2.30 21.95 4.49
CA LEU A 63 -2.24 23.23 3.80
C LEU A 63 -1.28 23.08 2.63
N ASN A 64 -1.70 23.47 1.43
CA ASN A 64 -0.86 23.31 0.26
C ASN A 64 -0.75 24.58 -0.56
N ILE A 65 0.38 24.71 -1.26
CA ILE A 65 0.61 25.69 -2.31
C ILE A 65 1.29 24.93 -3.44
N ASP A 66 0.62 24.78 -4.59
CA ASP A 66 1.15 24.05 -5.76
C ASP A 66 1.63 22.63 -5.38
N THR A 67 0.75 21.83 -4.78
CA THR A 67 1.01 20.42 -4.47
C THR A 67 0.12 19.54 -5.33
N GLN A 68 0.70 18.55 -6.01
CA GLN A 68 0.01 17.71 -7.00
C GLN A 68 0.40 16.25 -6.84
N ASP A 69 -0.52 15.34 -7.19
CA ASP A 69 -0.28 13.88 -7.24
C ASP A 69 0.43 13.34 -5.98
N THR A 70 0.06 13.81 -4.80
CA THR A 70 0.76 13.51 -3.53
C THR A 70 -0.17 12.85 -2.51
N LEU A 71 0.33 11.82 -1.81
CA LEU A 71 -0.33 11.27 -0.63
C LEU A 71 0.15 12.02 0.61
N VAL A 72 -0.79 12.55 1.41
CA VAL A 72 -0.52 13.07 2.75
C VAL A 72 -1.40 12.34 3.76
N TYR A 73 -0.79 11.50 4.58
CA TYR A 73 -1.43 10.83 5.70
C TYR A 73 -0.87 11.38 7.01
N SER A 74 -1.65 12.22 7.70
CA SER A 74 -1.26 12.82 8.99
C SER A 74 -2.51 13.09 9.85
N PRO A 75 -3.06 12.07 10.52
CA PRO A 75 -4.29 12.23 11.31
C PRO A 75 -4.12 13.19 12.51
N ASN A 76 -2.90 13.32 13.05
CA ASN A 76 -2.65 14.04 14.30
C ASN A 76 -2.00 15.42 14.13
N ARG A 77 -1.23 15.64 13.06
CA ARG A 77 -0.49 16.90 12.83
C ARG A 77 -0.98 17.60 11.57
N LEU A 78 -0.80 18.92 11.55
CA LEU A 78 -0.96 19.71 10.32
C LEU A 78 0.30 19.53 9.46
N VAL A 79 0.11 19.18 8.19
CA VAL A 79 1.18 19.16 7.19
C VAL A 79 1.02 20.34 6.25
N ALA A 80 2.09 21.08 6.00
CA ALA A 80 2.12 22.13 5.00
C ALA A 80 3.08 21.76 3.87
N THR A 81 2.66 21.84 2.61
CA THR A 81 3.49 21.53 1.44
C THR A 81 3.52 22.69 0.45
N ILE A 82 4.67 22.92 -0.17
CA ILE A 82 4.87 23.98 -1.17
C ILE A 82 5.65 23.40 -2.35
N GLY A 83 5.09 23.41 -3.55
CA GLY A 83 5.75 22.94 -4.78
C GLY A 83 6.00 21.43 -4.84
N LEU A 84 5.25 20.63 -4.07
CA LEU A 84 5.48 19.19 -3.92
C LEU A 84 4.73 18.41 -5.01
N LYS A 85 5.39 17.46 -5.69
CA LYS A 85 4.76 16.66 -6.75
C LYS A 85 5.19 15.20 -6.67
N ASN A 86 4.24 14.26 -6.85
CA ASN A 86 4.53 12.81 -6.88
C ASN A 86 5.25 12.30 -5.63
N MET A 87 4.79 12.71 -4.45
CA MET A 87 5.40 12.35 -3.17
C MET A 87 4.43 11.59 -2.27
N ILE A 88 5.00 10.87 -1.31
CA ILE A 88 4.31 10.23 -0.20
C ILE A 88 4.79 10.90 1.09
N VAL A 89 3.86 11.37 1.90
CA VAL A 89 4.09 11.95 3.22
C VAL A 89 3.20 11.23 4.23
N VAL A 90 3.79 10.49 5.16
CA VAL A 90 3.06 9.69 6.16
C VAL A 90 3.61 9.97 7.55
N ASP A 91 2.78 10.54 8.43
CA ASP A 91 3.05 10.75 9.85
C ASP A 91 2.13 9.85 10.69
N THR A 92 2.70 8.84 11.33
CA THR A 92 1.99 7.91 12.24
C THR A 92 2.11 8.32 13.71
N GLY A 93 2.82 9.41 14.02
CA GLY A 93 3.08 9.91 15.36
C GLY A 93 4.39 9.42 15.97
N ASP A 94 4.76 8.17 15.73
CA ASP A 94 6.06 7.59 16.11
C ASP A 94 7.13 7.79 15.03
N ALA A 95 6.73 7.84 13.76
CA ALA A 95 7.62 8.04 12.63
C ALA A 95 7.01 8.95 11.55
N LEU A 96 7.90 9.54 10.75
CA LEU A 96 7.58 10.30 9.55
C LEU A 96 8.30 9.68 8.36
N LEU A 97 7.54 9.27 7.34
CA LEU A 97 8.04 8.85 6.05
C LEU A 97 7.80 9.97 5.03
N ILE A 98 8.85 10.33 4.30
CA ILE A 98 8.76 11.19 3.11
C ILE A 98 9.59 10.54 2.00
N CYS A 99 8.94 10.17 0.90
CA CYS A 99 9.64 9.63 -0.26
C CYS A 99 8.91 9.94 -1.58
N PRO A 100 9.62 9.89 -2.70
CA PRO A 100 8.98 9.86 -4.01
C PRO A 100 8.02 8.67 -4.16
N LYS A 101 6.90 8.87 -4.86
CA LYS A 101 5.88 7.83 -5.12
C LYS A 101 6.49 6.58 -5.75
N ASP A 102 7.41 6.74 -6.70
CA ASP A 102 8.08 5.64 -7.41
C ASP A 102 9.03 4.80 -6.54
N ARG A 103 9.33 5.27 -5.31
CA ARG A 103 10.14 4.57 -4.31
C ARG A 103 9.33 4.07 -3.12
N ALA A 104 8.00 4.16 -3.19
CA ALA A 104 7.10 3.78 -2.12
C ALA A 104 6.40 2.44 -2.35
N GLY A 105 7.02 1.56 -3.15
CA GLY A 105 6.64 0.19 -3.46
C GLY A 105 7.54 -0.85 -2.80
#